data_AF-U2SYX5-F1
#
_entry.id   AF-U2SYX5-F1
#
_cell.length_a   1.000
_cell.length_b   1.000
_cell.length_c   1.000
_cell.angle_alpha   90.00
_cell.angle_beta   90.00
_cell.angle_gamma   90.00
#
_symmetry.space_group_name_H-M   'P 1'
#
loop_
_entity.id
_entity.type
_entity.pdbx_description
1 polymer ?
#
loop_
_entity_poly.entity_id
_entity_poly.type
_entity_poly.pdbx_seq_one_letter_code
_entity_poly.pdbx_strand_id
1 'polypeptide(L)'
;DAPVSVAETASEGGAWGIAVLAGYLVEAERGVSLDDYLRRQVFGGFAFETTTPHPGDVAGFGAYIEQYRAGLAIERAAVEAIPLAASTPEGATR
;
A
#
# COMPACT_ATOMS: atom_id res chain seq x y z
N ASP A 1 15.81 1.57 6.65
CA ASP A 1 15.20 0.82 7.74
C ASP A 1 13.72 1.16 7.78
N ALA A 2 12.85 0.16 7.79
CA ALA A 2 11.40 0.32 7.67
C ALA A 2 10.71 -0.89 8.33
N PRO A 3 10.56 -0.91 9.67
CA PRO A 3 9.85 -1.98 10.37
C PRO A 3 8.39 -2.05 9.91
N VAL A 4 7.86 -3.26 9.86
CA VAL A 4 6.48 -3.54 9.44
C VAL A 4 5.68 -4.02 10.63
N SER A 5 4.54 -3.39 10.87
CA SER A 5 3.59 -3.78 11.92
C SER A 5 2.28 -4.27 11.30
N VAL A 6 1.75 -5.37 11.82
CA VAL A 6 0.49 -5.98 11.40
C VAL A 6 -0.43 -6.10 12.62
N ALA A 7 -1.68 -5.67 12.47
CA ALA A 7 -2.74 -5.91 13.47
C ALA A 7 -3.50 -7.20 13.15
N GLU A 8 -4.15 -7.80 14.13
CA GLU A 8 -5.02 -8.97 13.96
C GLU A 8 -6.10 -8.76 12.86
N THR A 9 -6.59 -7.53 12.70
CA THR A 9 -7.60 -7.17 11.68
C THR A 9 -7.00 -6.74 10.34
N ALA A 10 -5.71 -6.95 10.09
CA ALA A 10 -5.06 -6.53 8.84
C ALA A 10 -5.69 -7.18 7.59
N SER A 11 -6.35 -8.33 7.75
CA SER A 11 -7.03 -9.06 6.67
C SER A 11 -8.40 -8.49 6.29
N GLU A 12 -8.97 -7.58 7.08
CA GLU A 12 -10.34 -7.08 6.90
C GLU A 12 -10.47 -5.98 5.81
N GLY A 13 -9.35 -5.31 5.50
CA GLY A 13 -9.26 -4.38 4.37
C GLY A 13 -10.18 -3.15 4.44
N GLY A 14 -10.47 -2.57 3.27
CA GLY A 14 -11.13 -1.26 3.16
C GLY A 14 -12.60 -1.24 3.57
N ALA A 15 -13.35 -2.33 3.34
CA ALA A 15 -14.76 -2.39 3.69
C ALA A 15 -14.98 -2.32 5.21
N TRP A 16 -14.13 -2.98 5.98
CA TRP A 16 -14.11 -2.89 7.44
C TRP A 16 -13.77 -1.48 7.92
N GLY A 17 -12.80 -0.82 7.27
CA GLY A 17 -12.49 0.59 7.55
C GLY A 17 -13.71 1.51 7.37
N ILE A 18 -14.53 1.29 6.34
CA ILE A 18 -15.79 2.03 6.16
C ILE A 18 -16.79 1.73 7.26
N ALA A 19 -16.91 0.47 7.73
CA ALA A 19 -17.77 0.12 8.84
C ALA A 19 -17.35 0.82 10.16
N VAL A 20 -16.04 0.90 10.42
CA VAL A 20 -15.48 1.66 11.55
C VAL A 20 -15.83 3.14 11.45
N LEU A 21 -15.71 3.74 10.27
CA LEU A 21 -16.08 5.14 10.05
C LEU A 21 -17.59 5.39 10.20
N ALA A 22 -18.43 4.44 9.81
CA ALA A 22 -19.87 4.53 10.06
C ALA A 22 -20.18 4.47 11.56
N GLY A 23 -19.50 3.60 12.32
CA GLY A 23 -19.61 3.53 13.78
C GLY A 23 -19.13 4.81 14.48
N TYR A 24 -18.07 5.43 13.96
CA TYR A 24 -17.54 6.70 14.48
C TYR A 24 -18.57 7.84 14.48
N LEU A 25 -19.51 7.88 13.54
CA LEU A 25 -20.47 8.99 13.45
C LEU A 25 -21.28 9.18 14.75
N VAL A 26 -21.62 8.10 15.44
CA VAL A 26 -22.34 8.13 16.74
C VAL A 26 -21.45 8.71 17.85
N GLU A 27 -20.16 8.40 17.82
CA GLU A 27 -19.19 8.89 18.82
C GLU A 27 -18.76 10.34 18.55
N ALA A 28 -18.74 10.73 17.28
CA ALA A 28 -18.46 12.09 16.84
C ALA A 28 -19.52 13.07 17.38
N GLU A 29 -20.80 12.68 17.38
CA GLU A 29 -21.90 13.47 17.98
C GLU A 29 -21.72 13.68 19.50
N ARG A 30 -20.99 12.79 20.16
CA ARG A 30 -20.62 12.89 21.59
C ARG A 30 -19.36 13.74 21.81
N GLY A 31 -18.76 14.27 20.75
CA GLY A 31 -17.55 15.09 20.79
C GLY A 31 -16.24 14.30 20.84
N VAL A 32 -16.26 12.98 20.61
CA VAL A 32 -15.05 12.15 20.58
C VAL A 32 -14.32 12.39 19.26
N SER A 33 -13.00 12.61 19.31
CA SER A 33 -12.19 12.74 18.10
C SER A 33 -12.02 11.39 17.40
N LEU A 34 -11.86 11.39 16.08
CA LEU A 34 -11.58 10.16 15.34
C LEU A 34 -10.31 9.45 15.86
N ASP A 35 -9.28 10.22 16.21
CA ASP A 35 -8.03 9.68 16.75
C ASP A 35 -8.24 8.96 18.09
N ASP A 36 -8.98 9.56 19.03
CA ASP A 36 -9.31 8.91 20.31
C ASP A 36 -10.23 7.71 20.11
N TYR A 37 -11.21 7.79 19.22
CA TYR A 37 -12.10 6.67 18.89
C TYR A 37 -11.30 5.48 18.35
N LEU A 38 -10.44 5.71 17.36
CA LEU A 38 -9.60 4.67 16.79
C LEU A 38 -8.66 4.08 17.84
N ARG A 39 -7.94 4.92 18.59
CA ARG A 39 -6.94 4.44 19.57
C ARG A 39 -7.56 3.70 20.75
N ARG A 40 -8.69 4.18 21.27
CA ARG A 40 -9.25 3.67 22.53
C ARG A 40 -10.34 2.65 22.32
N GLN A 41 -11.20 2.85 21.33
CA GLN A 41 -12.39 2.01 21.12
C GLN A 41 -12.20 0.95 20.04
N VAL A 42 -11.50 1.27 18.95
CA VAL A 42 -11.32 0.34 17.82
C VAL A 42 -10.07 -0.52 18.00
N PHE A 43 -8.92 0.11 18.27
CA PHE A 43 -7.62 -0.54 18.34
C PHE A 43 -7.10 -0.74 19.76
N GLY A 44 -7.78 -0.20 20.78
CA GLY A 44 -7.29 -0.16 22.16
C GLY A 44 -7.02 -1.53 22.78
N GLY A 45 -7.59 -2.60 22.22
CA GLY A 45 -7.36 -3.99 22.63
C GLY A 45 -6.64 -4.86 21.59
N PHE A 46 -6.25 -4.31 20.44
CA PHE A 46 -5.65 -5.10 19.37
C PHE A 46 -4.16 -5.32 19.61
N ALA A 47 -3.72 -6.56 19.44
CA ALA A 47 -2.31 -6.88 19.39
C ALA A 47 -1.72 -6.47 18.04
N PHE A 48 -0.55 -5.83 18.07
CA PHE A 48 0.26 -5.55 16.90
C PHE A 48 1.51 -6.41 16.95
N GLU A 49 1.78 -7.14 15.88
CA GLU A 49 3.05 -7.82 15.67
C GLU A 49 3.95 -6.92 14.81
N THR A 50 5.16 -6.63 15.29
CA THR A 50 6.12 -5.80 14.56
C THR A 50 7.37 -6.59 14.25
N THR A 51 7.76 -6.62 12.98
CA THR A 51 8.98 -7.27 12.51
C THR A 51 9.97 -6.21 12.02
N THR A 52 11.20 -6.29 12.53
CA THR A 52 12.33 -5.47 12.07
C THR A 52 12.97 -6.09 10.83
N PRO A 53 13.37 -5.30 9.83
CA PRO A 53 14.00 -5.84 8.65
C PRO A 53 15.40 -6.40 8.97
N HIS A 54 15.79 -7.46 8.28
CA HIS A 54 17.14 -7.99 8.40
C HIS A 54 18.14 -7.03 7.72
N PRO A 55 19.26 -6.65 8.35
CA PRO A 55 20.20 -5.67 7.79
C PRO A 55 20.77 -6.08 6.42
N GLY A 56 20.98 -7.38 6.20
CA GLY A 56 21.43 -7.92 4.92
C GLY A 56 20.42 -7.69 3.79
N ASP A 57 19.12 -7.80 4.10
CA ASP A 57 18.06 -7.58 3.12
C ASP A 57 17.94 -6.10 2.80
N VAL A 58 18.08 -5.22 3.79
CA VAL A 58 18.10 -3.76 3.58
C VAL A 58 19.21 -3.37 2.61
N ALA A 59 20.42 -3.88 2.82
CA ALA A 59 21.55 -3.63 1.93
C ALA A 59 21.32 -4.24 0.53
N GLY A 60 20.80 -5.47 0.47
CA GLY A 60 20.50 -6.17 -0.77
C GLY A 60 19.45 -5.46 -1.63
N PHE A 61 18.30 -5.08 -1.04
CA PHE A 61 17.27 -4.32 -1.73
C PHE A 61 17.75 -2.93 -2.17
N GLY A 62 18.60 -2.28 -1.37
CA GLY A 62 19.26 -1.04 -1.76
C GLY A 62 20.06 -1.20 -3.05
N ALA A 63 20.95 -2.20 -3.11
CA ALA A 63 21.73 -2.50 -4.31
C ALA A 63 20.85 -2.88 -5.51
N TYR A 64 19.81 -3.70 -5.27
CA TYR A 64 18.85 -4.10 -6.31
C TYR A 64 18.11 -2.89 -6.90
N ILE A 65 17.62 -1.97 -6.08
CA ILE A 65 16.88 -0.79 -6.56
C ILE A 65 17.77 0.13 -7.40
N GLU A 66 19.04 0.30 -7.03
CA GLU A 66 19.99 1.05 -7.87
C GLU A 66 20.20 0.38 -9.23
N GLN A 67 20.39 -0.95 -9.25
CA GLN A 67 20.51 -1.70 -10.49
C GLN A 67 19.23 -1.64 -11.33
N TYR A 68 18.06 -1.81 -10.70
CA TYR A 68 16.76 -1.72 -11.34
C TYR A 68 16.57 -0.35 -12.01
N ARG A 69 16.88 0.75 -11.30
CA ARG A 69 16.82 2.12 -11.85
C ARG A 69 17.74 2.31 -13.04
N ALA A 70 18.98 1.82 -12.96
CA ALA A 70 19.91 1.86 -14.09
C ALA A 70 19.37 1.08 -15.31
N GLY A 71 18.71 -0.05 -15.07
CA GLY A 71 18.06 -0.88 -16.09
C GLY A 71 16.90 -0.19 -16.82
N LEU A 72 16.23 0.80 -16.22
CA LEU A 72 15.12 1.52 -16.87
C LEU A 72 15.53 2.22 -18.18
N ALA A 73 16.80 2.59 -18.33
CA ALA A 73 17.32 3.14 -19.58
C ALA A 73 17.28 2.12 -20.72
N ILE A 74 17.49 0.83 -20.42
CA ILE A 74 17.41 -0.26 -21.38
C ILE A 74 15.96 -0.47 -21.82
N GLU A 75 15.02 -0.52 -20.87
CA GLU A 75 13.58 -0.62 -21.14
C GLU A 75 13.10 0.53 -22.04
N ARG A 76 13.53 1.76 -21.74
CA ARG A 76 13.23 2.94 -22.57
C ARG A 76 13.75 2.78 -23.99
N ALA A 77 15.03 2.42 -24.15
CA ALA A 77 15.64 2.25 -25.46
C ALA A 77 14.95 1.14 -26.27
N ALA A 78 14.51 0.07 -25.62
CA ALA A 78 13.77 -1.01 -26.26
C ALA A 78 12.42 -0.53 -26.82
N VAL A 79 11.64 0.24 -26.05
CA VAL A 79 10.36 0.82 -26.52
C VAL A 79 10.56 1.83 -27.64
N GLU A 80 11.66 2.60 -27.62
CA GLU A 80 11.98 3.54 -28.70
C GLU A 80 12.43 2.82 -29.99
N ALA A 81 13.20 1.73 -29.87
CA ALA A 81 13.76 1.01 -31.02
C ALA A 81 12.79 -0.01 -31.63
N ILE A 82 11.89 -0.58 -30.82
CA ILE A 82 10.87 -1.54 -31.25
C ILE A 82 9.52 -0.84 -31.09
N PRO A 83 8.94 -0.29 -32.18
CA PRO A 83 7.60 0.26 -32.12
C PRO A 83 6.68 -0.82 -31.59
N LEU A 84 6.01 -0.56 -30.46
CA LEU A 84 4.93 -1.40 -30.00
C LEU A 84 3.95 -1.49 -31.16
N ALA A 85 3.66 -2.72 -31.63
CA ALA A 85 2.65 -2.92 -32.64
C ALA A 85 1.41 -2.18 -32.18
N ALA A 86 0.94 -1.21 -32.99
CA ALA A 86 -0.25 -0.46 -32.66
C ALA A 86 -1.32 -1.48 -32.31
N SER A 87 -1.84 -1.42 -31.07
CA SER A 87 -3.05 -2.14 -30.73
C SER A 87 -4.09 -1.67 -31.73
N THR A 88 -4.42 -2.52 -32.71
CA THR A 88 -5.47 -2.25 -33.68
C THR A 88 -6.66 -1.72 -32.90
N PRO A 89 -7.18 -0.52 -33.20
CA PRO A 89 -8.37 -0.04 -32.53
C PRO A 89 -9.49 -1.05 -32.85
N GLU A 90 -9.86 -1.84 -31.86
CA GLU A 90 -11.01 -2.72 -31.92
C GLU A 90 -12.25 -1.82 -31.92
N GLY A 91 -12.77 -1.51 -33.11
CA GLY A 91 -13.95 -0.66 -33.26
C GLY A 91 -13.83 0.42 -34.33
N ALA A 92 -13.53 0.03 -35.57
CA ALA A 92 -13.70 0.92 -36.72
C ALA A 92 -14.36 0.20 -37.89
N THR A 93 -15.52 -0.44 -37.69
CA THR A 93 -16.64 -0.38 -38.65
C THR A 93 -17.93 -0.99 -38.08
N ARG A 94 -18.96 -0.14 -38.04
CA ARG A 94 -20.39 -0.35 -38.34
C ARG A 94 -20.98 -1.76 -38.30
#